data_AF-G7M4Q9-F1
#
_entry.id   AF-G7M4Q9-F1
#
_cell.length_a   1.000
_cell.length_b   1.000
_cell.length_c   1.000
_cell.angle_alpha   90.00
_cell.angle_beta   90.00
_cell.angle_gamma   90.00
#
_symmetry.space_group_name_H-M   'P 1'
#
loop_
_entity.id
_entity.type
_entity.pdbx_description
1 polymer ?
#
loop_
_entity_poly.entity_id
_entity_poly.type
_entity_poly.pdbx_seq_one_letter_code
_entity_poly.pdbx_strand_id
1 'polypeptide(L)'
;MAIAEINEKRNTTINTLHYYEHVGVIPYMNCTTNEISNYTKQDCEWIYFTKCMRSAVFSIATLIDYVLLFQQDDVTVDVRKKLLIEHLKKLVAIMEDMCQILERLNYEIERYEQVVVPRENTLKI
;
A
#
# COMPACT_ATOMS: atom_id res chain seq x y z
N MET A 1 -0.31 -1.03 22.60
CA MET A 1 0.91 -0.39 22.07
C MET A 1 0.66 1.09 21.97
N ALA A 2 1.62 1.90 22.39
CA ALA A 2 1.50 3.36 22.26
C ALA A 2 1.74 3.79 20.81
N ILE A 3 1.16 4.93 20.40
CA ILE A 3 1.33 5.54 19.06
C ILE A 3 2.81 5.63 18.65
N ALA A 4 3.68 6.03 19.58
CA ALA A 4 5.11 6.17 19.34
C ALA A 4 5.77 4.86 18.89
N GLU A 5 5.41 3.73 19.51
CA GLU A 5 5.96 2.41 19.17
C GLU A 5 5.49 1.94 17.78
N ILE A 6 4.27 2.30 17.39
CA ILE A 6 3.72 1.95 16.07
C ILE A 6 4.40 2.79 14.98
N ASN A 7 4.59 4.08 15.22
CA ASN A 7 5.28 4.96 14.28
C ASN A 7 6.69 4.45 13.98
N GLU A 8 7.41 4.03 15.01
CA GLU A 8 8.77 3.53 14.88
C GLU A 8 8.82 2.16 14.17
N LYS A 9 7.97 1.20 14.57
CA LYS A 9 7.96 -0.15 13.98
C LYS A 9 7.38 -0.21 12.58
N ARG A 10 6.43 0.66 12.27
CA ARG A 10 5.65 0.60 11.02
C ARG A 10 5.90 1.78 10.10
N ASN A 11 6.75 2.74 10.46
CA ASN A 11 7.07 3.95 9.70
C ASN A 11 5.79 4.66 9.21
N THR A 12 4.89 4.92 10.15
CA THR A 12 3.61 5.60 9.94
C THR A 12 3.62 6.89 10.74
N THR A 13 3.01 7.96 10.23
CA THR A 13 2.92 9.23 10.97
C THR A 13 1.66 9.26 11.82
N ILE A 14 1.69 10.05 12.90
CA ILE A 14 0.52 10.30 13.75
C ILE A 14 -0.69 10.76 12.92
N ASN A 15 -0.47 11.68 11.98
CA ASN A 15 -1.51 12.15 11.06
C ASN A 15 -2.09 11.04 10.19
N THR A 16 -1.29 10.05 9.79
CA THR A 16 -1.78 8.90 9.02
C THR A 16 -2.63 7.97 9.88
N LEU A 17 -2.26 7.79 11.16
CA LEU A 17 -3.05 6.99 12.10
C LEU A 17 -4.39 7.65 12.39
N HIS A 18 -4.42 8.95 12.68
CA HIS A 18 -5.67 9.70 12.85
C HIS A 18 -6.52 9.70 11.59
N TYR A 19 -5.88 9.78 10.42
CA TYR A 19 -6.61 9.63 9.16
C TYR A 19 -7.27 8.26 9.05
N TYR A 20 -6.55 7.16 9.35
CA TYR A 20 -7.11 5.80 9.32
C TYR A 20 -8.23 5.58 10.34
N GLU A 21 -8.11 6.16 11.53
CA GLU A 21 -9.17 6.21 12.53
C GLU A 21 -10.41 6.92 11.97
N HIS A 22 -10.22 8.13 11.44
CA HIS A 22 -11.31 8.96 10.94
C HIS A 22 -12.04 8.33 9.75
N VAL A 23 -11.32 7.70 8.83
CA VAL A 23 -11.94 7.04 7.68
C VAL A 23 -12.49 5.64 7.99
N GLY A 24 -12.29 5.13 9.20
CA GLY A 24 -12.91 3.88 9.65
C GLY A 24 -12.30 2.60 9.08
N VAL A 25 -11.01 2.61 8.69
CA VAL A 25 -10.32 1.40 8.19
C VAL A 25 -9.78 0.50 9.32
N ILE A 26 -10.07 0.85 10.57
CA ILE A 26 -9.72 0.08 11.78
C ILE A 26 -11.05 -0.25 12.50
N PRO A 27 -11.52 -1.51 12.44
CA PRO A 27 -12.93 -1.86 12.74
C PRO A 27 -13.37 -1.79 14.21
N TYR A 28 -12.45 -1.89 15.18
CA TYR A 28 -12.79 -2.08 16.60
C TYR A 28 -12.19 -1.01 17.53
N MET A 29 -11.93 0.17 16.99
CA MET A 29 -11.39 1.28 17.78
C MET A 29 -12.34 1.65 18.92
N ASN A 30 -11.91 1.39 20.15
CA ASN A 30 -12.45 2.08 21.31
C ASN A 30 -11.94 3.51 21.25
N CYS A 31 -12.74 4.43 20.70
CA CYS A 31 -12.43 5.86 20.73
C CYS A 31 -12.47 6.36 22.18
N THR A 32 -11.40 6.17 22.96
CA THR A 32 -11.22 6.91 24.20
C THR A 32 -10.78 8.32 23.84
N THR A 33 -11.75 9.23 23.87
CA THR A 33 -11.73 10.60 23.35
C THR A 33 -10.65 11.55 23.90
N ASN A 34 -9.70 11.12 24.74
CA ASN A 34 -8.69 12.04 25.28
C ASN A 34 -7.48 11.38 25.98
N GLU A 35 -7.28 10.07 25.86
CA GLU A 35 -6.12 9.39 26.46
C GLU A 35 -5.42 8.56 25.40
N ILE A 36 -4.09 8.61 25.39
CA ILE A 36 -3.17 7.86 24.53
C ILE A 36 -3.84 6.61 23.95
N SER A 37 -4.20 6.63 22.66
CA SER A 37 -4.84 5.49 22.00
C SER A 37 -3.96 4.24 22.22
N ASN A 38 -4.44 3.33 23.06
CA ASN A 38 -3.78 2.07 23.30
C ASN A 38 -4.24 1.09 22.23
N TYR A 39 -3.43 0.93 21.19
CA TYR A 39 -3.74 -0.01 20.11
C TYR A 39 -3.53 -1.44 20.58
N THR A 40 -4.51 -2.29 20.33
CA THR A 40 -4.36 -3.73 20.50
C THR A 40 -3.44 -4.30 19.42
N LYS A 41 -3.02 -5.56 19.59
CA LYS A 41 -2.28 -6.26 18.53
C LYS A 41 -3.10 -6.35 17.23
N GLN A 42 -4.42 -6.51 17.33
CA GLN A 42 -5.30 -6.59 16.17
C GLN A 42 -5.40 -5.25 15.43
N ASP A 43 -5.46 -4.13 16.15
CA ASP A 43 -5.44 -2.80 15.54
C ASP A 43 -4.13 -2.56 14.78
N CYS A 44 -3.00 -2.98 15.36
CA CYS A 44 -1.70 -2.92 14.69
C CYS A 44 -1.65 -3.72 13.39
N GLU A 45 -2.31 -4.89 13.32
CA GLU A 45 -2.41 -5.67 12.09
C GLU A 45 -3.29 -4.98 11.05
N TRP A 46 -4.40 -4.35 11.46
CA TRP A 46 -5.24 -3.55 10.55
C TRP A 46 -4.52 -2.31 10.01
N ILE A 47 -3.74 -1.63 10.84
CA ILE A 47 -2.90 -0.50 10.41
C ILE A 47 -1.87 -0.97 9.39
N TYR A 48 -1.21 -2.10 9.64
CA TYR A 48 -0.24 -2.66 8.72
C TYR A 48 -0.89 -3.10 7.40
N PHE A 49 -2.01 -3.81 7.47
CA PHE A 49 -2.79 -4.22 6.31
C PHE A 49 -3.21 -3.01 5.49
N THR A 50 -3.83 -2.01 6.11
CA THR A 50 -4.24 -0.76 5.46
C THR A 50 -3.06 -0.07 4.80
N LYS A 51 -1.91 0.02 5.48
CA LYS A 51 -0.71 0.63 4.90
C LYS A 51 -0.21 -0.13 3.68
N CYS A 52 -0.12 -1.46 3.74
CA CYS A 52 0.33 -2.27 2.61
C CYS A 52 -0.63 -2.19 1.43
N MET A 53 -1.93 -2.21 1.71
CA MET A 53 -2.94 -2.17 0.68
C MET A 53 -3.09 -0.77 0.10
N ARG A 54 -2.92 0.30 0.90
CA ARG A 54 -2.89 1.70 0.45
C ARG A 54 -1.64 1.99 -0.38
N SER A 55 -1.60 1.39 -1.55
CA SER A 55 -0.67 1.64 -2.65
C SER A 55 -1.45 2.21 -3.84
N ALA A 56 -0.77 2.58 -4.92
CA ALA A 56 -1.42 3.10 -6.14
C ALA A 56 -2.51 2.17 -6.71
N VAL A 57 -2.51 0.89 -6.31
CA VAL A 57 -3.45 -0.14 -6.78
C VAL A 57 -4.78 -0.14 -6.02
N PHE A 58 -4.81 0.36 -4.79
CA PHE A 58 -6.04 0.37 -3.98
C PHE A 58 -6.35 1.75 -3.45
N SER A 59 -7.59 2.19 -3.70
CA SER A 59 -8.09 3.40 -3.08
C SER A 59 -8.40 3.14 -1.61
N ILE A 60 -8.37 4.20 -0.81
CA ILE A 60 -8.85 4.14 0.57
C ILE A 60 -10.32 3.73 0.65
N ALA A 61 -11.13 4.12 -0.35
CA ALA A 61 -12.55 3.77 -0.41
C ALA A 61 -12.77 2.24 -0.49
N THR A 62 -11.99 1.55 -1.31
CA THR A 62 -12.03 0.07 -1.37
C THR A 62 -11.71 -0.58 -0.02
N LEU A 63 -10.77 -0.01 0.73
CA LEU A 63 -10.41 -0.54 2.05
C LEU A 63 -11.52 -0.32 3.07
N ILE A 64 -12.21 0.81 3.00
CA ILE A 64 -13.41 1.07 3.82
C ILE A 64 -14.50 0.04 3.49
N ASP A 65 -14.78 -0.20 2.20
CA ASP A 65 -15.78 -1.21 1.80
C ASP A 65 -15.41 -2.61 2.32
N TYR A 66 -14.13 -2.98 2.26
CA TYR A 66 -13.66 -4.26 2.79
C TYR A 66 -13.88 -4.36 4.31
N VAL A 67 -13.63 -3.29 5.05
CA VAL A 67 -13.83 -3.23 6.51
C VAL A 67 -15.32 -3.28 6.87
N LEU A 68 -16.18 -2.60 6.11
CA LEU A 68 -17.64 -2.66 6.28
C LEU A 68 -18.18 -4.08 6.04
N LEU A 69 -17.65 -4.78 5.03
CA LEU A 69 -17.97 -6.19 4.81
C LEU A 69 -17.45 -7.05 5.97
N PHE A 70 -16.25 -6.76 6.48
CA PHE A 70 -15.66 -7.51 7.60
C PHE A 70 -16.53 -7.43 8.86
N GLN A 71 -17.10 -6.26 9.15
CA GLN A 71 -17.98 -6.05 10.30
C GLN A 71 -19.34 -6.76 10.19
N GLN A 72 -19.71 -7.28 9.02
CA GLN A 72 -20.93 -8.07 8.81
C GLN A 72 -20.73 -9.58 9.10
N ASP A 73 -19.59 -9.96 9.69
CA ASP A 73 -19.28 -11.34 10.10
C ASP A 73 -19.27 -12.37 8.95
N ASP A 74 -19.61 -13.63 9.24
CA ASP A 74 -19.33 -14.79 8.39
C ASP A 74 -20.11 -14.80 7.06
N VAL A 75 -21.21 -14.04 6.97
CA VAL A 75 -22.03 -13.99 5.75
C VAL A 75 -21.32 -13.30 4.57
N THR A 76 -20.24 -12.56 4.82
CA THR A 76 -19.50 -11.83 3.78
C THR A 76 -18.14 -12.44 3.44
N VAL A 77 -17.76 -13.58 4.02
CA VAL A 77 -16.43 -14.18 3.83
C VAL A 77 -16.09 -14.38 2.36
N ASP A 78 -17.03 -14.93 1.59
CA ASP A 78 -16.83 -15.17 0.15
C ASP A 78 -16.73 -13.87 -0.65
N VAL A 79 -17.50 -12.85 -0.28
CA VAL A 79 -17.48 -11.52 -0.91
C VAL A 79 -16.13 -10.84 -0.66
N ARG A 80 -15.65 -10.86 0.59
CA ARG A 80 -14.34 -10.34 1.00
C ARG A 80 -13.21 -11.03 0.24
N LYS A 81 -13.24 -12.37 0.16
CA LYS A 81 -12.24 -13.15 -0.58
C LYS A 81 -12.25 -12.81 -2.07
N LYS A 82 -13.44 -12.68 -2.68
CA LYS A 82 -13.57 -12.31 -4.09
C LYS A 82 -12.98 -10.92 -4.35
N LEU A 83 -13.23 -9.95 -3.48
CA LEU A 83 -12.63 -8.62 -3.56
C LEU A 83 -11.11 -8.72 -3.57
N LEU A 84 -10.51 -9.44 -2.61
CA LEU A 84 -9.05 -9.63 -2.55
C LEU A 84 -8.47 -10.31 -3.80
N ILE A 85 -9.16 -11.30 -4.37
CA ILE A 85 -8.72 -11.98 -5.60
C ILE A 85 -8.71 -11.02 -6.80
N GLU A 86 -9.77 -10.22 -6.97
CA GLU A 86 -9.85 -9.26 -8.08
C GLU A 86 -8.74 -8.21 -7.96
N HIS A 87 -8.41 -7.82 -6.75
CA HIS A 87 -7.30 -6.93 -6.50
C HIS A 87 -5.93 -7.55 -6.74
N LEU A 88 -5.73 -8.82 -6.34
CA LEU A 88 -4.50 -9.54 -6.61
C LEU A 88 -4.22 -9.59 -8.11
N LYS A 89 -5.24 -9.85 -8.94
CA LYS A 89 -5.11 -9.83 -10.41
C LYS A 89 -4.63 -8.48 -10.94
N LYS A 90 -5.19 -7.38 -10.42
CA LYS A 90 -4.78 -6.02 -10.82
C LYS A 90 -3.33 -5.73 -10.42
N LEU A 91 -2.93 -6.14 -9.22
CA LEU A 91 -1.55 -5.97 -8.76
C LEU A 91 -0.57 -6.73 -9.65
N VAL A 92 -0.88 -7.98 -10.01
CA VAL A 92 -0.06 -8.79 -10.90
C VAL A 92 0.11 -8.13 -12.27
N ALA A 93 -0.98 -7.64 -12.87
CA ALA A 93 -0.91 -6.93 -14.16
C ALA A 93 -0.01 -5.68 -14.09
N ILE A 94 -0.13 -4.89 -13.02
CA ILE A 94 0.73 -3.71 -12.80
C ILE A 94 2.20 -4.13 -12.64
N MET A 95 2.47 -5.23 -11.95
CA MET A 95 3.84 -5.73 -11.81
C MET A 95 4.43 -6.15 -13.17
N GLU A 96 3.65 -6.83 -14.01
CA GLU A 96 4.06 -7.21 -15.36
C GLU A 96 4.40 -5.98 -16.22
N ASP A 97 3.54 -4.96 -16.22
CA ASP A 97 3.78 -3.71 -16.94
C ASP A 97 5.05 -2.99 -16.44
N MET A 98 5.24 -2.93 -15.12
CA MET A 98 6.42 -2.29 -14.51
C MET A 98 7.71 -3.06 -14.82
N CYS A 99 7.66 -4.39 -14.90
CA CYS A 99 8.80 -5.19 -15.34
C CYS A 99 9.18 -4.89 -16.80
N GLN A 100 8.21 -4.78 -17.71
CA GLN A 100 8.48 -4.42 -19.11
C GLN A 100 9.09 -3.02 -19.24
N ILE A 101 8.59 -2.05 -18.46
CA ILE A 101 9.15 -0.70 -18.43
C ILE A 101 10.59 -0.72 -17.91
N LEU A 102 10.86 -1.47 -16.85
CA LEU A 102 12.20 -1.64 -16.30
C LEU A 102 13.17 -2.24 -17.33
N GLU A 103 12.76 -3.30 -18.02
CA GLU A 103 13.56 -3.92 -19.09
C GLU A 103 13.87 -2.92 -20.21
N ARG A 104 12.87 -2.14 -20.65
CA ARG A 104 13.08 -1.13 -21.69
C ARG A 104 14.05 -0.04 -21.23
N LEU A 105 13.94 0.43 -20.00
CA LEU A 105 14.84 1.44 -19.45
C LEU A 105 16.28 0.91 -19.36
N ASN A 106 16.47 -0.32 -18.90
CA ASN A 106 17.79 -0.95 -18.86
C ASN A 106 18.41 -1.05 -20.26
N TYR A 107 17.63 -1.48 -21.26
CA TYR A 107 18.10 -1.54 -22.63
C TYR A 107 18.52 -0.17 -23.18
N GLU A 108 17.73 0.88 -22.94
CA GLU A 108 18.10 2.23 -23.40
C GLU A 108 19.39 2.71 -22.72
N ILE A 109 19.56 2.47 -21.42
CA ILE A 109 20.79 2.83 -20.69
C ILE A 109 22.00 2.12 -21.31
N GLU A 110 21.93 0.81 -21.53
CA GLU A 110 23.00 0.04 -22.15
C GLU A 110 23.33 0.56 -23.56
N ARG A 111 22.30 0.86 -24.36
CA ARG A 111 22.48 1.44 -25.70
C ARG A 111 23.18 2.79 -25.65
N TYR A 112 22.87 3.63 -24.66
CA TYR A 112 23.55 4.91 -24.47
C TYR A 112 25.04 4.71 -24.19
N GLU A 113 25.39 3.77 -23.32
CA GLU A 113 26.77 3.44 -22.97
C GLU A 113 27.55 2.86 -24.15
N GLN A 114 26.94 1.98 -24.93
CA GLN A 114 27.64 1.24 -25.99
C GLN A 114 27.70 1.98 -27.34
N VAL A 115 26.68 2.75 -27.67
CA VAL A 115 26.52 3.30 -29.02
C VAL A 115 26.49 4.82 -29.02
N VAL A 116 25.70 5.43 -28.14
CA VAL A 116 25.46 6.88 -28.20
C VAL A 116 26.68 7.65 -27.70
N VAL A 117 27.18 7.33 -26.50
CA VAL A 117 28.33 8.02 -25.90
C VAL A 117 29.61 7.90 -26.76
N PRO A 118 30.01 6.71 -27.26
CA PRO A 118 31.19 6.60 -28.12
C PRO A 118 31.04 7.37 -29.44
N ARG A 119 29.83 7.40 -30.00
CA ARG A 119 29.53 8.08 -31.26
C ARG A 119 29.47 9.60 -31.11
N GLU A 120 28.98 10.11 -29.99
CA GLU A 120 29.05 11.54 -29.69
C GLU A 120 30.48 12.01 -29.40
N ASN A 121 31.29 11.19 -28.74
CA ASN A 121 32.69 11.52 -28.47
C ASN A 121 33.53 11.60 -29.74
N THR A 122 33.20 10.81 -30.77
CA THR A 122 33.86 10.87 -32.09
C THR A 122 33.42 12.05 -32.95
N LEU A 123 32.26 12.65 -32.66
CA LEU A 123 31.72 13.83 -33.36
C LEU A 123 32.10 15.16 -32.69
N LYS A 124 32.61 15.14 -31.45
CA LYS A 124 33.07 16.32 -30.71
C LYS A 124 34.54 16.69 -31.01
N ILE A 125 35.12 16.11 -32.06
CA ILE A 125 36.44 16.44 -32.62
C ILE A 125 36.25 17.42 -33.77
#